data_AF-A0AA97JJ99-F1
#
_entry.id   AF-A0AA97JJ99-F1
#
_cell.length_a   1.000
_cell.length_b   1.000
_cell.length_c   1.000
_cell.angle_alpha   90.00
_cell.angle_beta   90.00
_cell.angle_gamma   90.00
#
_symmetry.space_group_name_H-M   'P 1'
#
loop_
_entity.id
_entity.type
_entity.pdbx_description
1 polymer ?
#
loop_
_entity_poly.entity_id
_entity_poly.type
_entity_poly.pdbx_seq_one_letter_code
_entity_poly.pdbx_strand_id
1 'polypeptide(L)'
;MEPVNYERVKDYSLKVLERQPENTKALYRAGVAFYHLRDYDKARRYLLEAISKQPKDANVKRYLQLTESQLSSYHQKEKQLYMGMFG
;
A
#
# COMPACT_ATOMS: atom_id res chain seq x y z
N MET A 1 -16.62 9.23 16.72
CA MET A 1 -15.29 8.66 16.44
C MET A 1 -14.71 9.44 15.28
N GLU A 2 -13.55 10.08 15.47
CA GLU A 2 -12.89 10.78 14.35
C GLU A 2 -12.40 9.76 13.31
N PRO A 3 -12.50 10.08 12.01
CA PRO A 3 -11.98 9.21 10.95
C PRO A 3 -10.47 9.07 11.08
N VAL A 4 -9.95 7.88 10.77
CA VAL A 4 -8.50 7.62 10.80
C VAL A 4 -7.79 8.53 9.79
N ASN A 5 -6.85 9.34 10.28
CA ASN A 5 -6.04 10.20 9.43
C ASN A 5 -4.82 9.40 8.88
N TYR A 6 -4.97 8.87 7.67
CA TYR A 6 -3.92 8.06 7.03
C TYR A 6 -2.69 8.88 6.60
N GLU A 7 -2.80 10.19 6.37
CA GLU A 7 -1.65 11.07 6.14
C GLU A 7 -0.72 11.07 7.35
N ARG A 8 -1.30 11.15 8.55
CA ARG A 8 -0.54 11.10 9.81
C ARG A 8 0.03 9.72 10.08
N VAL A 9 -0.69 8.64 9.76
CA VAL A 9 -0.17 7.27 9.86
C VAL A 9 1.02 7.09 8.93
N LYS A 10 0.93 7.59 7.69
CA LYS A 10 2.04 7.58 6.73
C LYS A 10 3.25 8.30 7.31
N ASP A 11 3.11 9.56 7.73
CA ASP A 11 4.23 10.37 8.25
C ASP A 11 4.95 9.69 9.42
N TYR A 12 4.22 9.23 10.44
CA TYR A 12 4.85 8.54 11.57
C TYR A 12 5.48 7.21 11.19
N SER A 13 4.84 6.44 10.31
CA SER A 13 5.40 5.16 9.88
C SER A 13 6.72 5.37 9.13
N LEU A 14 6.77 6.37 8.24
CA LEU A 14 8.00 6.73 7.53
C LEU A 14 9.09 7.21 8.48
N LYS A 15 8.78 8.06 9.47
CA LYS A 15 9.74 8.49 10.50
C LYS A 15 10.34 7.33 11.29
N VAL A 16 9.56 6.28 11.56
CA VAL A 16 10.07 5.07 12.19
C VAL A 16 11.02 4.34 11.24
N LEU A 17 10.66 4.23 9.95
CA LEU A 17 11.48 3.57 8.94
C LEU A 17 12.79 4.31 8.66
N GLU A 18 12.85 5.63 8.82
CA GLU A 18 14.11 6.39 8.75
C GLU A 18 15.13 5.93 9.80
N ARG A 19 14.65 5.53 10.98
CA ARG A 19 15.52 5.07 12.08
C ARG A 19 15.66 3.55 12.13
N GLN A 20 14.64 2.84 11.67
CA GLN A 20 14.50 1.38 11.72
C GLN A 20 13.90 0.88 10.39
N PRO A 21 14.71 0.84 9.32
CA PRO A 21 14.21 0.54 7.97
C PRO A 21 13.57 -0.85 7.85
N GLU A 22 13.97 -1.78 8.72
CA GLU A 22 13.45 -3.16 8.73
C GLU A 22 12.28 -3.38 9.70
N ASN A 23 11.74 -2.32 10.31
CA ASN A 23 10.65 -2.44 11.27
C ASN A 23 9.37 -2.91 10.58
N THR A 24 9.03 -4.20 10.73
CA THR A 24 7.89 -4.82 10.04
C THR A 24 6.55 -4.14 10.36
N LYS A 25 6.36 -3.65 11.60
CA LYS A 25 5.13 -2.94 11.99
C LYS A 25 5.02 -1.60 11.28
N ALA A 26 6.12 -0.87 11.14
CA ALA A 26 6.15 0.40 10.42
C ALA A 26 5.99 0.19 8.91
N LEU A 27 6.62 -0.84 8.32
CA LEU A 27 6.41 -1.24 6.92
C LEU A 27 4.93 -1.55 6.65
N TYR A 28 4.30 -2.37 7.50
CA TYR A 28 2.88 -2.69 7.39
C TYR A 28 2.00 -1.44 7.50
N ARG A 29 2.23 -0.59 8.52
CA ARG A 29 1.44 0.64 8.72
C ARG A 29 1.60 1.64 7.58
N ALA A 30 2.81 1.79 7.04
CA ALA A 30 3.06 2.60 5.85
C ALA A 30 2.27 2.04 4.66
N GLY A 31 2.35 0.73 4.41
CA GLY A 31 1.61 0.06 3.34
C GLY A 31 0.09 0.26 3.43
N VAL A 32 -0.50 0.07 4.62
CA VAL A 32 -1.92 0.32 4.88
C VAL A 32 -2.28 1.79 4.66
N ALA A 33 -1.45 2.72 5.14
CA ALA A 33 -1.69 4.15 4.95
C ALA A 33 -1.70 4.53 3.46
N PHE A 34 -0.70 4.09 2.70
CA PHE A 34 -0.64 4.34 1.26
C PHE A 34 -1.83 3.71 0.51
N TYR A 35 -2.29 2.52 0.92
CA TYR A 35 -3.49 1.89 0.35
C TYR A 35 -4.73 2.80 0.54
N HIS A 36 -4.95 3.30 1.76
CA HIS A 36 -6.08 4.18 2.02
C HIS A 36 -5.94 5.58 1.38
N LEU A 37 -4.71 6.02 1.13
CA LEU A 37 -4.40 7.22 0.34
C LEU A 37 -4.43 6.98 -1.18
N ARG A 38 -4.79 5.77 -1.62
CA ARG A 38 -4.89 5.35 -3.04
C ARG A 38 -3.57 5.40 -3.81
N ASP A 39 -2.44 5.47 -3.12
CA ASP A 39 -1.11 5.30 -3.71
C ASP A 39 -0.75 3.81 -3.65
N TYR A 40 -1.36 3.04 -4.56
CA TYR A 40 -1.31 1.59 -4.51
C TYR A 40 0.08 1.03 -4.86
N ASP A 41 0.87 1.74 -5.66
CA ASP A 41 2.25 1.37 -5.97
C ASP A 41 3.13 1.38 -4.72
N LYS A 42 3.10 2.47 -3.94
CA LYS A 42 3.83 2.53 -2.67
C LYS A 42 3.26 1.55 -1.65
N ALA A 43 1.94 1.42 -1.58
CA ALA A 43 1.29 0.45 -0.69
C ALA A 43 1.83 -0.96 -0.93
N ARG A 44 1.87 -1.38 -2.21
CA ARG A 44 2.38 -2.69 -2.63
C ARG A 44 3.83 -2.87 -2.23
N ARG A 45 4.70 -1.88 -2.50
CA ARG A 45 6.12 -1.93 -2.12
C ARG A 45 6.30 -2.18 -0.63
N TYR A 46 5.69 -1.36 0.23
CA TYR A 46 5.84 -1.50 1.68
C TYR A 46 5.22 -2.81 2.22
N LEU A 47 4.11 -3.28 1.64
CA LEU A 47 3.49 -4.55 2.02
C LEU A 47 4.31 -5.77 1.58
N LEU A 48 4.99 -5.70 0.43
CA LEU A 48 5.94 -6.73 -0.02
C LEU A 48 7.16 -6.83 0.91
N GLU A 49 7.69 -5.69 1.34
CA GLU A 49 8.77 -5.67 2.32
C GLU A 49 8.30 -6.24 3.68
N ALA A 50 7.09 -5.88 4.12
CA ALA A 50 6.50 -6.41 5.36
C ALA A 50 6.28 -7.93 5.30
N ILE A 51 5.71 -8.46 4.21
CA ILE A 51 5.42 -9.90 4.09
C ILE A 51 6.70 -10.72 3.96
N SER A 52 7.76 -10.16 3.36
CA SER A 52 9.07 -10.83 3.30
C SER A 52 9.67 -11.03 4.69
N LYS A 53 9.37 -10.15 5.66
CA LYS A 53 9.84 -10.27 7.05
C LYS A 53 8.90 -11.16 7.89
N GLN A 54 7.60 -11.09 7.64
CA GLN A 54 6.59 -11.89 8.35
C GLN A 54 5.64 -12.59 7.37
N PRO A 55 6.10 -13.68 6.71
CA PRO A 55 5.33 -14.33 5.64
C PRO A 55 4.03 -14.99 6.11
N LYS A 56 3.87 -15.19 7.42
CA LYS A 56 2.67 -15.76 8.04
C LYS A 56 1.68 -14.69 8.54
N ASP A 57 1.97 -13.40 8.38
CA ASP A 57 1.04 -12.34 8.81
C ASP A 57 -0.15 -12.24 7.84
N ALA A 58 -1.31 -12.69 8.33
CA ALA A 58 -2.56 -12.68 7.57
C ALA A 58 -3.04 -11.27 7.21
N ASN A 59 -2.75 -10.27 8.04
CA ASN A 59 -3.15 -8.89 7.78
C ASN A 59 -2.34 -8.29 6.64
N VAL A 60 -1.02 -8.51 6.64
CA VAL A 60 -0.15 -8.07 5.54
C VAL A 60 -0.60 -8.73 4.24
N LYS A 61 -0.84 -10.05 4.25
CA LYS A 61 -1.32 -10.78 3.07
C LYS A 61 -2.65 -10.24 2.56
N ARG A 62 -3.61 -9.97 3.46
CA ARG A 62 -4.91 -9.41 3.10
C ARG A 62 -4.78 -8.04 2.43
N TYR A 63 -4.00 -7.12 3.02
CA TYR A 63 -3.80 -5.79 2.44
C TYR A 63 -3.03 -5.84 1.12
N LEU A 64 -2.08 -6.77 0.96
CA LEU A 64 -1.37 -6.96 -0.30
C LEU A 64 -2.35 -7.40 -1.40
N GLN A 65 -3.22 -8.38 -1.13
CA GLN A 65 -4.25 -8.82 -2.09
C GLN A 65 -5.21 -7.69 -2.48
N LEU A 66 -5.67 -6.90 -1.51
CA LEU A 66 -6.51 -5.72 -1.78
C LEU A 66 -5.79 -4.70 -2.66
N THR A 67 -4.51 -4.46 -2.38
CA THR A 67 -3.68 -3.52 -3.14
C THR A 67 -3.49 -3.97 -4.59
N GLU A 68 -3.14 -5.24 -4.81
CA GLU A 68 -2.99 -5.82 -6.16
C GLU A 68 -4.31 -5.76 -6.96
N SER A 69 -5.45 -6.02 -6.30
CA SER A 69 -6.76 -5.90 -6.94
C SER A 69 -7.06 -4.46 -7.39
N GLN A 70 -6.66 -3.46 -6.60
CA GLN A 70 -6.84 -2.04 -6.96
C GLN A 70 -5.90 -1.62 -8.10
N LEU A 71 -4.62 -2.05 -8.06
CA LEU A 71 -3.65 -1.78 -9.14
C LEU A 71 -4.11 -2.36 -10.47
N SER A 72 -4.53 -3.63 -10.48
CA SER A 72 -5.05 -4.28 -11.69
C SER A 72 -6.25 -3.52 -12.27
N SER A 73 -7.17 -3.09 -11.39
CA SER A 73 -8.34 -2.28 -11.79
C SER A 73 -7.96 -0.91 -12.34
N TYR A 74 -6.94 -0.26 -11.77
CA TYR A 74 -6.43 1.03 -12.23
C TYR A 74 -5.82 0.92 -13.63
N HIS A 75 -4.92 -0.04 -13.83
CA HIS A 75 -4.29 -0.28 -15.13
C HIS A 75 -5.28 -0.71 -16.21
N GLN A 76 -6.31 -1.49 -15.86
CA GLN A 76 -7.35 -1.87 -16.81
C GLN A 76 -8.14 -0.63 -17.30
N LYS A 77 -8.50 0.28 -16.39
CA LYS A 77 -9.19 1.53 -16.75
C LYS A 77 -8.32 2.44 -17.59
N GLU A 78 -7.04 2.60 -17.23
CA GLU A 78 -6.08 3.36 -18.04
C GLU A 78 -6.00 2.79 -19.45
N LYS A 79 -5.79 1.47 -19.59
CA LYS A 79 -5.71 0.80 -20.89
C LYS A 79 -6.98 1.01 -21.73
N GLN A 80 -8.16 0.90 -21.12
CA GLN A 80 -9.43 1.15 -21.81
C GLN A 80 -9.58 2.60 -22.28
N LEU A 81 -9.17 3.57 -21.44
CA LEU A 81 -9.17 4.99 -21.81
C LEU A 81 -8.25 5.24 -23.03
N TYR A 82 -7.03 4.70 -23.01
CA TYR A 82 -6.10 4.81 -24.13
C TYR A 82 -6.67 4.16 -25.41
N MET A 83 -7.25 2.96 -25.32
CA MET A 83 -7.86 2.31 -26.48
C MET A 83 -9.06 3.11 -27.04
N GLY A 84 -9.85 3.78 -26.21
CA GLY A 84 -10.96 4.62 -26.68
C GLY A 84 -10.55 5.97 -27.26
N MET A 85 -9.35 6.46 -26.96
CA MET A 85 -8.82 7.72 -27.49
C MET A 85 -8.12 7.57 -28.84
N PHE A 86 -7.61 6.38 -29.16
CA PHE A 86 -6.79 6.11 -30.35
C PHE A 86 -7.30 4.95 -31.21
N GLY A 87 -8.47 4.39 -30.87
CA GLY A 87 -9.15 3.32 -31.61
C GLY A 87 -10.28 3.83 -32.50
#